data_AF-A0A1G8EQJ5-F1
#
_entry.id   AF-A0A1G8EQJ5-F1
#
_cell.length_a   1.000
_cell.length_b   1.000
_cell.length_c   1.000
_cell.angle_alpha   90.00
_cell.angle_beta   90.00
_cell.angle_gamma   90.00
#
_symmetry.space_group_name_H-M   'P 1'
#
loop_
_entity.id
_entity.type
_entity.pdbx_description
1 polymer ?
#
loop_
_entity_poly.entity_id
_entity_poly.type
_entity_poly.pdbx_seq_one_letter_code
_entity_poly.pdbx_strand_id
1 'polypeptide(L)'
;MRTQERHAHIVTGKHLNLYENCDELIRLVKLLELSPLHTITSQTFIERFRLLVNAADTYFLREEEMLGVTTLPNSVKQRYLASHRKIRDIFYNIHIDSLKGRNQTAIEIYDQIGAEMERHLSELSTDLKSHMQSFRH
;
A
#
# COMPACT_ATOMS: atom_id res chain seq x y z
N MET A 1 -39.82 14.67 26.68
CA MET A 1 -39.90 14.74 25.20
C MET A 1 -38.56 15.30 24.71
N ARG A 2 -37.68 14.50 24.09
CA ARG A 2 -37.48 14.39 22.61
C ARG A 2 -37.44 15.79 21.97
N THR A 3 -36.37 16.24 21.30
CA THR A 3 -35.50 15.49 20.36
C THR A 3 -34.17 16.21 20.15
N GLN A 4 -33.11 15.42 19.98
CA GLN A 4 -31.83 15.79 19.41
C GLN A 4 -32.01 16.27 17.97
N GLU A 5 -31.56 17.47 17.63
CA GLU A 5 -31.29 17.85 16.24
C GLU A 5 -29.81 17.65 15.95
N ARG A 6 -29.55 16.48 15.36
CA ARG A 6 -28.28 16.08 14.77
C ARG A 6 -27.87 17.13 13.73
N HIS A 7 -26.78 17.85 13.99
CA HIS A 7 -26.03 18.51 12.94
C HIS A 7 -25.39 17.42 12.07
N ALA A 8 -26.08 17.08 10.99
CA ALA A 8 -25.50 16.35 9.87
C ALA A 8 -24.45 17.25 9.23
N HIS A 9 -23.20 17.08 9.63
CA HIS A 9 -22.07 17.57 8.84
C HIS A 9 -22.05 16.79 7.52
N ILE A 10 -22.68 17.37 6.51
CA ILE A 10 -22.49 17.00 5.11
C ILE A 10 -21.03 17.34 4.79
N VAL A 11 -20.15 16.35 4.88
CA VAL A 11 -18.78 16.44 4.36
C VAL A 11 -18.90 16.36 2.84
N THR A 12 -19.13 17.52 2.23
CA THR A 12 -19.05 17.70 0.78
C THR A 12 -17.60 17.55 0.33
N GLY A 13 -17.34 16.53 -0.48
CA GLY A 13 -16.59 16.73 -1.73
C GLY A 13 -15.07 16.86 -1.68
N LYS A 14 -14.36 16.27 -0.71
CA LYS A 14 -12.99 15.80 -1.01
C LYS A 14 -13.12 14.41 -1.60
N HIS A 15 -13.21 14.34 -2.93
CA HIS A 15 -12.92 13.10 -3.64
C HIS A 15 -11.61 12.55 -3.06
N LEU A 16 -11.67 11.39 -2.41
CA LEU A 16 -10.48 10.68 -1.97
C LEU A 16 -9.66 10.40 -3.23
N ASN A 17 -8.65 11.23 -3.51
CA ASN A 17 -7.64 10.97 -4.54
C ASN A 17 -6.67 9.91 -4.02
N LEU A 18 -7.22 8.74 -3.67
CA LEU A 18 -6.45 7.52 -3.41
C LEU A 18 -5.64 7.13 -4.67
N TYR A 19 -6.18 7.44 -5.84
CA TYR A 19 -5.59 7.13 -7.15
C TYR A 19 -4.27 7.87 -7.44
N GLU A 20 -4.11 9.16 -7.06
CA GLU A 20 -2.89 9.92 -7.36
C GLU A 20 -1.63 9.38 -6.65
N ASN A 21 -1.80 8.69 -5.51
CA ASN A 21 -0.67 8.13 -4.78
C ASN A 21 -0.29 6.72 -5.28
N CYS A 22 -1.20 6.05 -6.00
CA CYS A 22 -0.94 4.73 -6.60
C CYS A 22 0.13 4.84 -7.69
N ASP A 23 0.14 5.94 -8.46
CA ASP A 23 1.07 6.16 -9.56
C ASP A 23 2.54 6.22 -9.10
N GLU A 24 2.81 6.81 -7.94
CA GLU A 24 4.16 6.89 -7.38
C GLU A 24 4.67 5.52 -6.90
N LEU A 25 3.80 4.73 -6.26
CA LEU A 25 4.10 3.36 -5.85
C LEU A 25 4.39 2.47 -7.07
N ILE A 26 3.54 2.55 -8.11
CA ILE A 26 3.71 1.84 -9.38
C ILE A 26 5.00 2.27 -10.08
N ARG A 27 5.30 3.57 -10.12
CA ARG A 27 6.52 4.12 -10.72
C ARG A 27 7.77 3.56 -10.04
N LEU A 28 7.76 3.44 -8.71
CA LEU A 28 8.89 2.94 -7.94
C LEU A 28 9.08 1.43 -8.10
N VAL A 29 8.00 0.64 -8.17
CA VAL A 29 8.09 -0.78 -8.52
C VAL A 29 8.72 -0.96 -9.91
N LYS A 30 8.27 -0.19 -10.91
CA LYS A 30 8.84 -0.20 -12.27
C LYS A 30 10.32 0.21 -12.32
N LEU A 31 10.78 1.07 -11.41
CA LEU A 31 12.19 1.44 -11.32
C LEU A 31 13.09 0.31 -10.81
N LEU A 32 12.52 -0.65 -10.06
CA LEU A 32 13.26 -1.84 -9.61
C LEU A 32 13.52 -2.81 -10.78
N GLU A 33 12.58 -2.91 -11.72
CA GLU A 33 12.68 -3.75 -12.93
C GLU A 33 13.85 -3.36 -13.85
N LEU A 34 14.40 -2.14 -13.71
CA LEU A 34 15.48 -1.62 -14.56
C LEU A 34 16.89 -2.19 -14.25
N SER A 35 17.07 -2.97 -13.19
CA SER A 35 18.37 -3.62 -12.90
C SER A 35 18.23 -4.94 -12.13
N PRO A 36 17.65 -5.98 -12.76
CA PRO A 36 17.17 -7.20 -12.08
C PRO A 36 18.27 -8.18 -11.66
N LEU A 37 19.50 -8.01 -12.20
CA LEU A 37 20.59 -8.99 -12.07
C LEU A 37 21.50 -8.78 -10.84
N HIS A 38 21.21 -7.78 -10.01
CA HIS A 38 21.97 -7.58 -8.79
C HIS A 38 21.63 -8.65 -7.75
N THR A 39 22.61 -9.05 -6.95
CA THR A 39 22.32 -9.81 -5.72
C THR A 39 21.65 -8.90 -4.71
N ILE A 40 20.82 -9.47 -3.84
CA ILE A 40 20.17 -8.74 -2.74
C ILE A 40 21.17 -8.17 -1.71
N THR A 41 22.43 -8.62 -1.76
CA THR A 41 23.53 -8.16 -0.92
C THR A 41 24.31 -6.99 -1.52
N SER A 42 24.07 -6.66 -2.79
CA SER A 42 24.79 -5.58 -3.46
C SER A 42 24.36 -4.21 -2.91
N GLN A 43 25.30 -3.28 -2.83
CA GLN A 43 25.02 -1.91 -2.38
C GLN A 43 23.94 -1.24 -3.25
N THR A 44 23.99 -1.47 -4.57
CA THR A 44 23.00 -0.94 -5.51
C THR A 44 21.59 -1.45 -5.22
N PHE A 45 21.42 -2.73 -4.90
CA PHE A 45 20.13 -3.27 -4.47
C PHE A 45 19.68 -2.62 -3.17
N ILE A 46 20.55 -2.60 -2.15
CA ILE A 46 20.23 -2.10 -0.81
C ILE A 46 19.73 -0.65 -0.85
N GLU A 47 20.41 0.23 -1.60
CA GLU A 47 20.03 1.63 -1.72
C GLU A 47 18.68 1.82 -2.40
N ARG A 48 18.45 1.12 -3.52
CA ARG A 48 17.18 1.19 -4.25
C ARG A 48 16.03 0.60 -3.45
N PHE A 49 16.28 -0.54 -2.81
CA PHE A 49 15.32 -1.18 -1.94
C PHE A 49 14.94 -0.28 -0.77
N ARG A 50 15.90 0.44 -0.16
CA ARG A 50 15.60 1.43 0.89
C ARG A 50 14.69 2.56 0.40
N LEU A 51 14.91 3.06 -0.82
CA LEU A 51 14.05 4.08 -1.42
C LEU A 51 12.62 3.58 -1.63
N LEU A 52 12.46 2.34 -2.12
CA LEU A 52 11.15 1.71 -2.25
C LEU A 52 10.45 1.60 -0.91
N VAL A 53 11.11 1.04 0.11
CA VAL A 53 10.52 0.84 1.44
C VAL A 53 10.04 2.17 2.02
N ASN A 54 10.86 3.21 1.97
CA ASN A 54 10.50 4.53 2.48
C ASN A 54 9.27 5.13 1.77
N ALA A 55 9.20 4.98 0.44
CA ALA A 55 8.08 5.49 -0.32
C ALA A 55 6.79 4.70 -0.07
N ALA A 56 6.88 3.37 -0.01
CA ALA A 56 5.76 2.50 0.33
C ALA A 56 5.24 2.78 1.75
N ASP A 57 6.13 2.95 2.74
CA ASP A 57 5.71 3.31 4.10
C ASP A 57 5.05 4.70 4.16
N THR A 58 5.57 5.67 3.42
CA THR A 58 4.95 7.00 3.31
C THR A 58 3.55 6.91 2.69
N TYR A 59 3.39 6.09 1.66
CA TYR A 59 2.09 5.79 1.05
C TYR A 59 1.14 5.16 2.07
N PHE A 60 1.57 4.09 2.75
CA PHE A 60 0.75 3.38 3.71
C PHE A 60 0.33 4.26 4.89
N LEU A 61 1.24 5.07 5.44
CA LEU A 61 0.90 6.01 6.52
C LEU A 61 -0.21 6.97 6.10
N ARG A 62 -0.11 7.54 4.91
CA ARG A 62 -1.13 8.44 4.38
C ARG A 62 -2.47 7.74 4.15
N GLU A 63 -2.46 6.52 3.62
CA GLU A 63 -3.69 5.72 3.50
C GLU A 63 -4.30 5.38 4.86
N GLU A 64 -3.49 4.98 5.83
CA GLU A 64 -3.92 4.64 7.19
C GLU A 64 -4.58 5.84 7.89
N GLU A 65 -4.00 7.03 7.74
CA GLU A 65 -4.60 8.28 8.20
C GLU A 65 -5.95 8.54 7.53
N MET A 66 -6.04 8.36 6.21
CA MET A 66 -7.31 8.50 5.47
C MET A 66 -8.35 7.47 5.91
N LEU A 67 -7.96 6.21 6.14
CA LEU A 67 -8.84 5.17 6.65
C LEU A 67 -9.44 5.56 8.02
N GLY A 68 -8.69 6.26 8.86
CA GLY A 68 -9.15 6.79 10.14
C GLY A 68 -10.37 7.72 10.02
N VAL A 69 -10.41 8.54 8.97
CA VAL A 69 -11.47 9.56 8.76
C VAL A 69 -12.59 9.12 7.81
N THR A 70 -12.46 7.95 7.18
CA THR A 70 -13.49 7.41 6.26
C THR A 70 -14.63 6.70 6.99
N THR A 71 -15.81 6.65 6.36
CA THR A 71 -16.98 5.90 6.83
C THR A 71 -16.97 4.41 6.45
N LEU A 72 -15.84 3.90 5.96
CA LEU A 72 -15.71 2.51 5.54
C LEU A 72 -16.02 1.55 6.71
N PRO A 73 -16.59 0.36 6.45
CA PRO A 73 -16.79 -0.65 7.48
C PRO A 73 -15.46 -1.05 8.14
N ASN A 74 -15.48 -1.29 9.45
CA ASN A 74 -14.27 -1.71 10.18
C ASN A 74 -13.63 -2.98 9.60
N SER A 75 -14.44 -3.93 9.11
CA SER A 75 -13.94 -5.14 8.46
C SER A 75 -13.12 -4.82 7.21
N VAL A 76 -13.54 -3.83 6.43
CA VAL A 76 -12.82 -3.34 5.25
C VAL A 76 -11.51 -2.68 5.70
N LYS A 77 -11.57 -1.74 6.65
CA LYS A 77 -10.37 -1.07 7.20
C LYS A 77 -9.33 -2.07 7.72
N GLN A 78 -9.75 -3.10 8.47
CA GLN A 78 -8.85 -4.13 8.99
C GLN A 78 -8.16 -4.94 7.89
N ARG A 79 -8.85 -5.22 6.77
CA ARG A 79 -8.21 -5.88 5.62
C ARG A 79 -7.12 -5.01 4.99
N TYR A 80 -7.35 -3.70 4.83
CA TYR A 80 -6.32 -2.78 4.34
C TYR A 80 -5.09 -2.76 5.25
N LEU A 81 -5.31 -2.57 6.56
CA LEU A 81 -4.22 -2.56 7.54
C LEU A 81 -3.44 -3.88 7.54
N ALA A 82 -4.13 -5.01 7.39
CA ALA A 82 -3.49 -6.32 7.27
C ALA A 82 -2.64 -6.42 5.98
N SER A 83 -3.11 -5.86 4.86
CA SER A 83 -2.35 -5.82 3.62
C SER A 83 -1.06 -5.01 3.76
N HIS A 84 -1.11 -3.82 4.38
CA HIS A 84 0.09 -3.02 4.63
C HIS A 84 1.10 -3.78 5.49
N ARG A 85 0.62 -4.42 6.57
CA ARG A 85 1.47 -5.23 7.45
C ARG A 85 2.16 -6.35 6.68
N LYS A 86 1.43 -7.08 5.83
CA LYS A 86 1.99 -8.16 5.02
C LYS A 86 3.11 -7.68 4.09
N ILE A 87 2.95 -6.51 3.47
CA ILE A 87 3.98 -5.92 2.61
C ILE A 87 5.21 -5.49 3.44
N ARG A 88 4.99 -4.86 4.60
CA ARG A 88 6.08 -4.51 5.53
C ARG A 88 6.84 -5.74 6.02
N ASP A 89 6.16 -6.85 6.29
CA ASP A 89 6.79 -8.11 6.69
C ASP A 89 7.67 -8.68 5.55
N ILE A 90 7.22 -8.59 4.30
CA ILE A 90 8.03 -8.94 3.12
C ILE A 90 9.29 -8.06 3.10
N PHE A 91 9.14 -6.75 3.26
CA PHE A 91 10.27 -5.84 3.26
C PHE A 91 11.30 -6.16 4.35
N TYR A 92 10.81 -6.44 5.56
CA TYR A 92 11.66 -6.83 6.68
C TYR A 92 12.43 -8.12 6.39
N ASN A 93 11.78 -9.14 5.84
CA ASN A 93 12.43 -10.41 5.50
C ASN A 93 13.53 -10.23 4.46
N ILE A 94 13.30 -9.42 3.42
CA ILE A 94 14.30 -9.09 2.40
C ILE A 94 15.49 -8.37 3.02
N HIS A 95 15.25 -7.43 3.93
CA HIS A 95 16.32 -6.74 4.65
C HIS A 95 17.17 -7.71 5.46
N ILE A 96 16.54 -8.63 6.20
CA ILE A 96 17.24 -9.66 6.96
C ILE A 96 18.05 -10.59 6.06
N ASP A 97 17.50 -11.00 4.92
CA ASP A 97 18.17 -11.90 3.97
C ASP A 97 19.37 -11.22 3.29
N SER A 98 19.25 -9.92 3.01
CA SER A 98 20.35 -9.07 2.54
C SER A 98 21.48 -9.00 3.57
N LEU A 99 21.16 -8.75 4.85
CA LEU A 99 22.14 -8.71 5.94
C LEU A 99 22.84 -10.05 6.19
N LYS A 100 22.11 -11.16 6.02
CA LYS A 100 22.64 -12.52 6.18
C LYS A 100 23.48 -13.00 5.01
N GLY A 101 23.61 -12.20 3.95
CA GLY A 101 24.42 -12.57 2.80
C GLY A 101 23.80 -13.65 1.92
N ARG A 102 22.46 -13.81 1.93
CA ARG A 102 21.80 -14.82 1.09
C ARG A 102 22.02 -14.51 -0.39
N ASN A 103 22.41 -15.53 -1.15
CA ASN A 103 22.67 -15.39 -2.58
C ASN A 103 21.37 -15.56 -3.38
N GLN A 104 20.50 -14.56 -3.28
CA GLN A 104 19.29 -14.42 -4.10
C GLN A 104 19.44 -13.25 -5.07
N THR A 105 18.83 -13.39 -6.23
CA THR A 105 18.76 -12.34 -7.25
C THR A 105 17.64 -11.36 -6.95
N ALA A 106 17.87 -10.09 -7.25
CA ALA A 106 16.91 -9.02 -7.03
C ALA A 106 15.59 -9.22 -7.79
N ILE A 107 15.62 -9.87 -8.97
CA ILE A 107 14.43 -10.12 -9.79
C ILE A 107 13.33 -10.87 -9.05
N GLU A 108 13.66 -11.96 -8.34
CA GLU A 108 12.68 -12.76 -7.60
C GLU A 108 12.01 -11.94 -6.50
N ILE A 109 12.80 -11.08 -5.85
CA ILE A 109 12.31 -10.16 -4.83
C ILE A 109 11.40 -9.10 -5.43
N TYR A 110 11.78 -8.54 -6.58
CA TYR A 110 10.99 -7.51 -7.25
C TYR A 110 9.65 -8.06 -7.75
N ASP A 111 9.64 -9.27 -8.31
CA ASP A 111 8.41 -9.96 -8.73
C ASP A 111 7.49 -10.21 -7.53
N GLN A 112 8.04 -10.67 -6.40
CA GLN A 112 7.28 -10.89 -5.18
C GLN A 112 6.65 -9.60 -4.65
N ILE A 113 7.43 -8.51 -4.60
CA ILE A 113 6.95 -7.21 -4.14
C ILE A 113 5.89 -6.68 -5.10
N GLY A 114 6.16 -6.73 -6.41
CA GLY A 114 5.26 -6.25 -7.46
C GLY A 114 3.91 -6.92 -7.39
N ALA A 115 3.88 -8.26 -7.33
CA ALA A 115 2.64 -9.03 -7.23
C ALA A 115 1.83 -8.69 -5.97
N GLU A 116 2.50 -8.48 -4.84
CA GLU A 116 1.81 -8.13 -3.59
C GLU A 116 1.28 -6.70 -3.60
N MET A 117 2.01 -5.76 -4.19
CA MET A 117 1.57 -4.38 -4.39
C MET A 117 0.38 -4.31 -5.35
N GLU A 118 0.43 -5.03 -6.48
CA GLU A 118 -0.68 -5.14 -7.43
C GLU A 118 -1.93 -5.74 -6.79
N ARG A 119 -1.76 -6.78 -5.97
CA ARG A 119 -2.86 -7.38 -5.20
C ARG A 119 -3.49 -6.35 -4.26
N HIS A 120 -2.68 -5.61 -3.50
CA HIS A 120 -3.14 -4.56 -2.60
C HIS A 120 -3.94 -3.47 -3.33
N LEU A 121 -3.43 -2.98 -4.47
CA LEU A 121 -4.13 -1.97 -5.29
C LEU A 121 -5.43 -2.52 -5.93
N SER A 122 -5.45 -3.80 -6.31
CA SER A 122 -6.63 -4.44 -6.89
C SER A 122 -7.74 -4.63 -5.85
N GLU A 123 -7.37 -5.05 -4.63
CA GLU A 123 -8.27 -5.15 -3.48
C GLU A 123 -8.86 -3.77 -3.15
N LEU A 124 -8.04 -2.71 -3.21
CA LEU A 124 -8.47 -1.33 -3.01
C LEU A 124 -9.62 -0.94 -3.95
N SER A 125 -9.42 -1.18 -5.25
CA SER A 125 -10.40 -0.83 -6.28
C SER A 125 -11.73 -1.58 -6.11
N THR A 126 -11.67 -2.85 -5.68
CA THR A 126 -12.85 -3.72 -5.54
C THR A 126 -13.68 -3.33 -4.32
N ASP A 127 -13.03 -3.10 -3.17
CA ASP A 127 -13.69 -2.74 -1.92
C ASP A 127 -14.31 -1.33 -2.01
N LEU A 128 -13.65 -0.38 -2.67
CA LEU A 128 -14.22 0.95 -2.90
C LEU A 128 -15.41 0.92 -3.85
N LYS A 129 -15.31 0.17 -4.96
CA LYS A 129 -16.38 0.06 -5.96
C LYS A 129 -17.64 -0.57 -5.36
N SER A 130 -17.49 -1.63 -4.57
CA SER A 130 -18.62 -2.30 -3.91
C SER A 130 -19.30 -1.37 -2.89
N HIS A 131 -18.53 -0.60 -2.11
CA HIS A 131 -19.09 0.35 -1.16
C HIS A 131 -19.83 1.50 -1.86
N MET A 132 -19.28 2.07 -2.93
CA MET A 132 -19.95 3.12 -3.70
C MET A 132 -21.24 2.63 -4.38
N GLN A 133 -21.31 1.36 -4.79
CA GLN A 133 -22.53 0.76 -5.34
C GLN A 133 -23.61 0.55 -4.27
N SER A 134 -23.22 0.23 -3.02
CA SER A 134 -24.18 0.05 -1.92
C SER A 134 -24.92 1.34 -1.50
N PHE A 135 -24.42 2.53 -1.85
CA PHE A 135 -25.09 3.81 -1.60
C PHE A 135 -25.99 4.29 -2.74
N ARG A 136 -26.02 3.58 -3.88
CA ARG A 136 -26.86 3.93 -5.04
C ARG A 136 -28.19 3.18 -5.08
N HIS A 137 -28.46 2.33 -4.10
CA HIS A 137 -29.72 1.60 -3.91
C HIS A 137 -30.31 1.96 -2.55
#